data_AF-B2UNF4-F1
#
_entry.id   AF-B2UNF4-F1
#
_cell.length_a   1.000
_cell.length_b   1.000
_cell.length_c   1.000
_cell.angle_alpha   90.00
_cell.angle_beta   90.00
_cell.angle_gamma   90.00
#
_symmetry.space_group_name_H-M   'P 1'
#
loop_
_entity.id
_entity.type
_entity.pdbx_description
1 polymer ?
#
loop_
_entity_poly.entity_id
_entity_poly.type
_entity_poly.pdbx_seq_one_letter_code
_entity_poly.pdbx_strand_id
1 'polypeptide(L)'
;MKKNLFIAAILCGSCISANAASMVTEWTGNAGPTEGNTYELGNADNWSNGVPARGNNQGPDVIFNNTGTITLSGSMVDTSDGGSITVTGNSNVTVGGTRWTGNVTIGAGSALSLSQVDFKSSDIILDGTFNLGVCGIDGGGNGARLVFGINGIMNVNQQIWGASSFSVSGMLATISTDLAAGEFQFVTRTLITSSGFNGGSISLGDFTAEDGGALTKASGIMEGNAADYQGQYYLYTEDGNVKVQYVVAGAVPEPATATLSLLGLASLMLRRRRA
;
A
#
# COMPACT_ATOMS: atom_id res chain seq x y z
N MET A 1 17.19 -61.70 -27.88
CA MET A 1 17.51 -61.74 -26.43
C MET A 1 18.76 -60.89 -26.22
N LYS A 2 18.87 -59.84 -25.41
CA LYS A 2 18.04 -59.15 -24.41
C LYS A 2 18.27 -57.64 -24.64
N LYS A 3 17.23 -56.81 -24.59
CA LYS A 3 17.37 -55.34 -24.53
C LYS A 3 17.71 -55.00 -23.08
N ASN A 4 18.90 -54.47 -22.81
CA ASN A 4 19.27 -54.00 -21.48
C ASN A 4 18.88 -52.52 -21.36
N LEU A 5 17.78 -52.29 -20.65
CA LEU A 5 17.30 -50.98 -20.25
C LEU A 5 18.08 -50.56 -18.99
N PHE A 6 19.01 -49.61 -19.09
CA PHE A 6 19.63 -49.02 -17.90
C PHE A 6 18.75 -47.89 -17.39
N ILE A 7 18.11 -48.13 -16.25
CA ILE A 7 17.38 -47.15 -15.45
C ILE A 7 18.42 -46.25 -14.77
N ALA A 8 18.43 -44.96 -15.14
CA ALA A 8 19.09 -43.93 -14.37
C ALA A 8 18.18 -43.54 -13.20
N ALA A 9 18.57 -43.89 -11.98
CA ALA A 9 17.93 -43.38 -10.77
C ALA A 9 18.33 -41.91 -10.59
N ILE A 10 17.49 -40.99 -11.05
CA ILE A 10 17.53 -39.59 -10.65
C ILE A 10 16.92 -39.52 -9.24
N LEU A 11 17.79 -39.51 -8.23
CA LEU A 11 17.42 -39.15 -6.86
C LEU A 11 17.35 -37.61 -6.79
N CYS A 12 16.27 -37.04 -7.32
CA CYS A 12 15.96 -35.62 -7.15
C CYS A 12 14.88 -35.45 -6.07
N GLY A 13 15.31 -34.93 -4.92
CA GLY A 13 14.59 -33.86 -4.24
C GLY A 13 13.18 -34.16 -3.76
N SER A 14 13.01 -35.14 -2.87
CA SER A 14 11.87 -35.12 -1.94
C SER A 14 12.21 -34.23 -0.73
N CYS A 15 12.31 -32.93 -0.97
CA CYS A 15 12.01 -31.91 0.04
C CYS A 15 10.87 -31.07 -0.51
N ILE A 16 9.71 -31.71 -0.62
CA ILE A 16 8.45 -30.97 -0.60
C ILE A 16 8.36 -30.43 0.82
N SER A 17 8.85 -29.20 1.03
CA SER A 17 8.40 -28.40 2.15
C SER A 17 6.90 -28.33 2.02
N ALA A 18 6.21 -29.10 2.86
CA ALA A 18 4.79 -28.93 3.08
C ALA A 18 4.61 -27.51 3.61
N ASN A 19 4.30 -26.55 2.74
CA ASN A 19 3.63 -25.34 3.18
C ASN A 19 2.29 -25.83 3.72
N ALA A 20 2.20 -25.96 5.04
CA ALA A 20 0.93 -26.21 5.71
C ALA A 20 -0.05 -25.17 5.18
N ALA A 21 -1.17 -25.62 4.62
CA ALA A 21 -2.23 -24.72 4.20
C ALA A 21 -2.61 -23.87 5.41
N SER A 22 -2.46 -22.55 5.32
CA SER A 22 -2.93 -21.64 6.36
C SER A 22 -4.44 -21.84 6.47
N MET A 23 -4.92 -22.27 7.63
CA MET A 23 -6.36 -22.33 7.87
C MET A 23 -6.87 -20.89 7.93
N VAL A 24 -7.61 -20.50 6.89
CA VAL A 24 -8.38 -19.26 6.85
C VAL A 24 -9.69 -19.51 7.57
N THR A 25 -9.89 -18.87 8.71
CA THR A 25 -11.15 -18.93 9.45
C THR A 25 -11.96 -17.67 9.11
N GLU A 26 -13.06 -17.84 8.37
CA GLU A 26 -14.05 -16.78 8.16
C GLU A 26 -14.89 -16.63 9.44
N TRP A 27 -15.02 -15.43 9.99
CA TRP A 27 -15.69 -15.19 11.27
C TRP A 27 -16.86 -14.22 11.15
N THR A 28 -18.02 -14.61 11.70
CA THR A 28 -19.29 -13.86 11.57
C THR A 28 -19.99 -13.56 12.91
N GLY A 29 -19.28 -13.61 14.05
CA GLY A 29 -19.85 -13.38 15.39
C GLY A 29 -19.27 -12.19 16.17
N ASN A 30 -19.82 -11.89 17.35
CA ASN A 30 -19.38 -10.73 18.17
C ASN A 30 -18.19 -11.03 19.10
N ALA A 31 -18.04 -12.27 19.53
CA ALA A 31 -16.89 -12.70 20.31
C ALA A 31 -15.78 -13.06 19.32
N GLY A 32 -14.84 -12.16 19.04
CA GLY A 32 -13.75 -12.41 18.08
C GLY A 32 -13.02 -13.76 18.25
N PRO A 33 -12.20 -14.17 17.27
CA PRO A 33 -11.64 -15.51 17.18
C PRO A 33 -10.80 -15.89 18.41
N THR A 34 -10.80 -17.18 18.74
CA THR A 34 -10.02 -17.73 19.87
C THR A 34 -8.85 -18.61 19.42
N GLU A 35 -8.83 -19.07 18.17
CA GLU A 35 -7.80 -19.95 17.59
C GLU A 35 -7.66 -19.70 16.07
N GLY A 36 -6.46 -19.91 15.50
CA GLY A 36 -6.19 -19.75 14.06
C GLY A 36 -4.97 -18.87 13.75
N ASN A 37 -4.56 -18.86 12.47
CA ASN A 37 -3.41 -18.08 12.00
C ASN A 37 -3.80 -16.96 11.03
N THR A 38 -4.81 -17.20 10.19
CA THR A 38 -5.33 -16.22 9.22
C THR A 38 -6.83 -16.05 9.42
N TYR A 39 -7.28 -14.80 9.46
CA TYR A 39 -8.67 -14.44 9.68
C TYR A 39 -9.14 -13.53 8.54
N GLU A 40 -10.12 -13.98 7.77
CA GLU A 40 -10.77 -13.18 6.74
C GLU A 40 -12.15 -12.74 7.23
N LEU A 41 -12.43 -11.45 7.14
CA LEU A 41 -13.67 -10.85 7.61
C LEU A 41 -14.39 -10.20 6.44
N GLY A 42 -15.59 -10.71 6.14
CA GLY A 42 -16.57 -10.07 5.27
C GLY A 42 -17.81 -9.69 6.07
N ASN A 43 -18.21 -8.40 6.01
CA ASN A 43 -19.42 -7.88 6.66
C ASN A 43 -19.63 -8.36 8.12
N ALA A 44 -18.61 -8.21 8.97
CA ALA A 44 -18.61 -8.68 10.35
C ALA A 44 -19.03 -7.58 11.36
N ASP A 45 -19.68 -7.96 12.46
CA ASP A 45 -20.04 -7.08 13.57
C ASP A 45 -18.82 -6.68 14.43
N ASN A 46 -18.99 -5.68 15.31
CA ASN A 46 -17.96 -5.25 16.27
C ASN A 46 -17.55 -6.39 17.21
N TRP A 47 -16.24 -6.48 17.52
CA TRP A 47 -15.73 -7.51 18.42
C TRP A 47 -15.40 -6.96 19.81
N SER A 48 -15.80 -7.71 20.83
CA SER A 48 -15.36 -7.43 22.20
C SER A 48 -13.97 -7.98 22.50
N ASN A 49 -13.59 -9.07 21.82
CA ASN A 49 -12.33 -9.77 22.03
C ASN A 49 -11.25 -9.24 21.08
N GLY A 50 -10.00 -9.41 21.51
CA GLY A 50 -8.83 -9.14 20.69
C GLY A 50 -8.60 -10.22 19.64
N VAL A 51 -7.63 -10.01 18.74
CA VAL A 51 -7.16 -11.06 17.82
C VAL A 51 -6.03 -11.82 18.50
N PRO A 52 -6.08 -13.17 18.59
CA PRO A 52 -5.08 -13.96 19.30
C PRO A 52 -3.78 -14.10 18.50
N ALA A 53 -2.69 -14.42 19.22
CA ALA A 53 -1.37 -14.65 18.65
C ALA A 53 -1.34 -15.97 17.88
N ARG A 54 -0.46 -16.05 16.90
CA ARG A 54 0.01 -17.34 16.40
C ARG A 54 1.00 -17.94 17.40
N GLY A 55 1.20 -19.26 17.32
CA GLY A 55 2.21 -19.95 18.12
C GLY A 55 3.61 -19.31 17.96
N ASN A 56 4.47 -19.46 18.97
CA ASN A 56 5.83 -18.88 19.02
C ASN A 56 5.87 -17.33 18.97
N ASN A 57 4.90 -16.65 19.58
CA ASN A 57 4.82 -15.19 19.66
C ASN A 57 4.72 -14.48 18.30
N GLN A 58 4.17 -15.17 17.29
CA GLN A 58 3.98 -14.59 15.96
C GLN A 58 2.66 -13.83 15.85
N GLY A 59 2.65 -12.71 15.13
CA GLY A 59 1.42 -11.93 14.88
C GLY A 59 0.46 -12.65 13.94
N PRO A 60 -0.87 -12.54 14.13
CA PRO A 60 -1.86 -13.10 13.22
C PRO A 60 -1.87 -12.38 11.86
N ASP A 61 -2.41 -13.04 10.85
CA ASP A 61 -2.79 -12.42 9.58
C ASP A 61 -4.30 -12.13 9.61
N VAL A 62 -4.68 -10.86 9.48
CA VAL A 62 -6.07 -10.40 9.60
C VAL A 62 -6.44 -9.58 8.37
N ILE A 63 -7.54 -9.93 7.74
CA ILE A 63 -8.00 -9.34 6.48
C ILE A 63 -9.42 -8.83 6.68
N PHE A 64 -9.61 -7.52 6.61
CA PHE A 64 -10.89 -6.84 6.57
C PHE A 64 -11.18 -6.46 5.12
N ASN A 65 -12.20 -7.05 4.51
CA ASN A 65 -12.59 -6.77 3.14
C ASN A 65 -14.10 -6.56 3.03
N ASN A 66 -14.51 -5.41 2.49
CA ASN A 66 -15.93 -5.04 2.38
C ASN A 66 -16.69 -5.18 3.70
N THR A 67 -16.07 -4.78 4.82
CA THR A 67 -16.67 -4.92 6.15
C THR A 67 -17.55 -3.75 6.56
N GLY A 68 -17.53 -2.64 5.81
CA GLY A 68 -18.08 -1.38 6.30
C GLY A 68 -17.26 -0.89 7.50
N THR A 69 -17.93 -0.44 8.57
CA THR A 69 -17.26 0.06 9.78
C THR A 69 -17.20 -1.01 10.85
N ILE A 70 -15.99 -1.35 11.31
CA ILE A 70 -15.75 -2.31 12.39
C ILE A 70 -14.95 -1.64 13.51
N THR A 71 -15.32 -1.95 14.76
CA THR A 71 -14.53 -1.67 15.94
C THR A 71 -14.20 -2.96 16.69
N LEU A 72 -12.92 -3.19 16.92
CA LEU A 72 -12.41 -4.25 17.79
C LEU A 72 -12.02 -3.60 19.12
N SER A 73 -12.77 -3.91 20.18
CA SER A 73 -12.53 -3.31 21.50
C SER A 73 -11.44 -4.03 22.30
N GLY A 74 -11.20 -5.30 21.98
CA GLY A 74 -10.11 -6.07 22.58
C GLY A 74 -8.77 -5.82 21.88
N SER A 75 -7.68 -6.10 22.59
CA SER A 75 -6.32 -5.85 22.12
C SER A 75 -5.87 -6.78 21.00
N MET A 76 -5.18 -6.24 19.99
CA MET A 76 -4.27 -7.05 19.16
C MET A 76 -3.13 -7.56 20.02
N VAL A 77 -2.66 -8.79 19.79
CA VAL A 77 -1.46 -9.28 20.50
C VAL A 77 -0.24 -8.43 20.14
N ASP A 78 0.52 -8.05 21.17
CA ASP A 78 1.88 -7.53 21.02
C ASP A 78 2.81 -8.67 20.60
N THR A 79 3.11 -8.77 19.32
CA THR A 79 3.93 -9.85 18.76
C THR A 79 5.19 -9.28 18.16
N SER A 80 6.35 -9.55 18.74
CA SER A 80 7.64 -9.06 18.23
C SER A 80 7.98 -9.50 16.81
N ASP A 81 7.30 -10.53 16.30
CA ASP A 81 7.66 -11.24 15.08
C ASP A 81 6.43 -11.45 14.17
N GLY A 82 6.32 -10.65 13.12
CA GLY A 82 5.42 -10.90 11.99
C GLY A 82 3.92 -10.67 12.26
N GLY A 83 3.10 -11.14 11.31
CA GLY A 83 1.67 -10.86 11.20
C GLY A 83 1.35 -9.73 10.22
N SER A 84 0.10 -9.65 9.80
CA SER A 84 -0.36 -8.64 8.86
C SER A 84 -1.78 -8.19 9.18
N ILE A 85 -2.04 -6.89 9.00
CA ILE A 85 -3.40 -6.36 8.93
C ILE A 85 -3.61 -5.84 7.51
N THR A 86 -4.60 -6.38 6.83
CA THR A 86 -5.04 -5.93 5.51
C THR A 86 -6.44 -5.35 5.63
N VAL A 87 -6.63 -4.10 5.20
CA VAL A 87 -7.94 -3.42 5.21
C VAL A 87 -8.27 -2.92 3.81
N THR A 88 -9.32 -3.46 3.21
CA THR A 88 -9.69 -3.22 1.80
C THR A 88 -11.21 -3.15 1.62
N GLY A 89 -11.66 -2.78 0.41
CA GLY A 89 -13.09 -2.83 0.09
C GLY A 89 -13.92 -1.75 0.81
N ASN A 90 -13.39 -0.53 0.91
CA ASN A 90 -14.03 0.60 1.61
C ASN A 90 -14.33 0.30 3.10
N SER A 91 -13.47 -0.48 3.74
CA SER A 91 -13.61 -0.84 5.15
C SER A 91 -13.01 0.23 6.05
N ASN A 92 -13.67 0.56 7.16
CA ASN A 92 -13.17 1.47 8.19
C ASN A 92 -13.03 0.71 9.52
N VAL A 93 -11.79 0.40 9.88
CA VAL A 93 -11.48 -0.49 11.00
C VAL A 93 -10.80 0.30 12.10
N THR A 94 -11.36 0.26 13.30
CA THR A 94 -10.71 0.73 14.51
C THR A 94 -10.35 -0.46 15.38
N VAL A 95 -9.09 -0.56 15.75
CA VAL A 95 -8.63 -1.61 16.66
C VAL A 95 -8.09 -0.96 17.93
N GLY A 96 -8.75 -1.27 19.04
CA GLY A 96 -8.34 -0.88 20.37
C GLY A 96 -7.23 -1.77 20.94
N GLY A 97 -6.72 -1.35 22.10
CA GLY A 97 -5.82 -2.15 22.92
C GLY A 97 -4.32 -1.94 22.65
N THR A 98 -3.54 -3.03 22.75
CA THR A 98 -2.07 -2.99 22.83
C THR A 98 -1.37 -2.75 21.49
N ARG A 99 -0.05 -2.54 21.58
CA ARG A 99 0.89 -2.22 20.50
C ARG A 99 0.89 -3.25 19.36
N TRP A 100 0.86 -2.77 18.11
CA TRP A 100 1.09 -3.57 16.89
C TRP A 100 2.50 -3.35 16.31
N THR A 101 3.12 -4.38 15.74
CA THR A 101 4.46 -4.28 15.12
C THR A 101 4.59 -4.99 13.76
N GLY A 102 3.51 -5.61 13.27
CA GLY A 102 3.50 -6.36 12.02
C GLY A 102 3.27 -5.50 10.77
N ASN A 103 3.08 -6.17 9.64
CA ASN A 103 2.82 -5.53 8.35
C ASN A 103 1.41 -4.91 8.31
N VAL A 104 1.24 -3.90 7.46
CA VAL A 104 -0.05 -3.25 7.23
C VAL A 104 -0.25 -3.02 5.75
N THR A 105 -1.43 -3.35 5.24
CA THR A 105 -1.88 -3.00 3.90
C THR A 105 -3.24 -2.33 3.98
N ILE A 106 -3.39 -1.13 3.45
CA ILE A 106 -4.67 -0.41 3.40
C ILE A 106 -4.97 -0.04 1.96
N GLY A 107 -6.05 -0.57 1.40
CA GLY A 107 -6.49 -0.26 0.05
C GLY A 107 -7.20 1.08 -0.05
N ALA A 108 -7.35 1.59 -1.28
CA ALA A 108 -8.12 2.79 -1.58
C ALA A 108 -9.51 2.78 -0.92
N GLY A 109 -9.94 3.96 -0.46
CA GLY A 109 -11.23 4.15 0.21
C GLY A 109 -11.36 3.50 1.59
N SER A 110 -10.33 2.79 2.05
CA SER A 110 -10.33 2.09 3.34
C SER A 110 -9.51 2.83 4.38
N ALA A 111 -9.79 2.58 5.66
CA ALA A 111 -9.07 3.19 6.77
C ALA A 111 -8.81 2.19 7.90
N LEU A 112 -7.64 2.29 8.52
CA LEU A 112 -7.27 1.58 9.74
C LEU A 112 -6.89 2.60 10.81
N SER A 113 -7.41 2.43 12.02
CA SER A 113 -7.04 3.24 13.18
C SER A 113 -6.50 2.35 14.30
N LEU A 114 -5.27 2.61 14.74
CA LEU A 114 -4.60 1.91 15.85
C LEU A 114 -4.17 2.91 16.94
N SER A 115 -4.24 2.47 18.20
CA SER A 115 -3.80 3.26 19.36
C SER A 115 -2.28 3.47 19.37
N GLN A 116 -1.51 2.39 19.16
CA GLN A 116 -0.06 2.41 19.19
C GLN A 116 0.53 1.39 18.20
N VAL A 117 1.59 1.80 17.52
CA VAL A 117 2.40 0.94 16.66
C VAL A 117 3.88 1.16 16.95
N ASP A 118 4.65 0.07 16.99
CA ASP A 118 6.12 0.14 16.90
C ASP A 118 6.56 -0.68 15.69
N PHE A 119 6.82 -0.03 14.57
CA PHE A 119 7.26 -0.74 13.37
C PHE A 119 8.64 -1.36 13.56
N LYS A 120 8.77 -2.64 13.19
CA LYS A 120 10.00 -3.41 13.31
C LYS A 120 10.09 -4.41 12.17
N SER A 121 10.96 -4.15 11.19
CA SER A 121 11.07 -4.99 9.97
C SER A 121 9.72 -5.16 9.24
N SER A 122 8.92 -4.09 9.21
CA SER A 122 7.54 -4.10 8.73
C SER A 122 7.41 -3.42 7.36
N ASP A 123 6.56 -3.99 6.51
CA ASP A 123 6.09 -3.40 5.26
C ASP A 123 4.71 -2.78 5.45
N ILE A 124 4.63 -1.47 5.21
CA ILE A 124 3.44 -0.65 5.43
C ILE A 124 3.03 -0.06 4.08
N ILE A 125 2.02 -0.66 3.46
CA ILE A 125 1.53 -0.33 2.12
C ILE A 125 0.21 0.42 2.24
N LEU A 126 0.20 1.68 1.82
CA LEU A 126 -0.91 2.59 2.07
C LEU A 126 -1.43 3.17 0.76
N ASP A 127 -2.55 2.69 0.27
CA ASP A 127 -3.40 3.41 -0.68
C ASP A 127 -4.66 3.97 -0.01
N GLY A 128 -4.93 3.62 1.25
CA GLY A 128 -5.96 4.23 2.09
C GLY A 128 -5.40 5.07 3.23
N THR A 129 -6.21 5.30 4.26
CA THR A 129 -5.82 6.13 5.42
C THR A 129 -5.38 5.28 6.62
N PHE A 130 -4.21 5.56 7.17
CA PHE A 130 -3.73 4.96 8.41
C PHE A 130 -3.69 5.99 9.53
N ASN A 131 -4.50 5.82 10.59
CA ASN A 131 -4.52 6.73 11.73
C ASN A 131 -3.87 6.07 12.96
N LEU A 132 -2.92 6.77 13.56
CA LEU A 132 -2.14 6.28 14.70
C LEU A 132 -2.18 7.26 15.87
N GLY A 133 -2.43 6.75 17.07
CA GLY A 133 -2.23 7.51 18.30
C GLY A 133 -0.75 7.75 18.57
N VAL A 134 0.04 6.68 18.62
CA VAL A 134 1.49 6.67 18.84
C VAL A 134 2.17 5.83 17.76
N CYS A 135 3.30 6.31 17.24
CA CYS A 135 4.11 5.57 16.27
C CYS A 135 5.58 5.58 16.70
N GLY A 136 6.11 4.40 16.98
CA GLY A 136 7.53 4.12 17.16
C GLY A 136 8.13 3.44 15.94
N ILE A 137 9.40 3.70 15.69
CA ILE A 137 10.24 2.95 14.77
C ILE A 137 11.30 2.25 15.61
N ASP A 138 11.22 0.93 15.71
CA ASP A 138 12.23 0.13 16.39
C ASP A 138 13.48 0.03 15.49
N GLY A 139 14.64 0.39 16.03
CA GLY A 139 15.92 0.31 15.32
C GLY A 139 16.47 -1.11 15.14
N GLY A 140 15.85 -2.11 15.77
CA GLY A 140 16.18 -3.52 15.59
C GLY A 140 15.64 -4.08 14.27
N GLY A 141 16.47 -4.87 13.57
CA GLY A 141 16.10 -5.52 12.31
C GLY A 141 16.32 -4.62 11.08
N ASN A 142 15.48 -4.77 10.04
CA ASN A 142 15.64 -4.08 8.75
C ASN A 142 14.96 -2.71 8.69
N GLY A 143 14.48 -2.17 9.82
CA GLY A 143 13.72 -0.92 9.83
C GLY A 143 12.30 -1.06 9.29
N ALA A 144 11.60 0.04 9.04
CA ALA A 144 10.23 0.04 8.51
C ALA A 144 10.19 0.62 7.09
N ARG A 145 9.44 -0.01 6.18
CA ARG A 145 9.26 0.48 4.82
C ARG A 145 7.82 0.96 4.63
N LEU A 146 7.65 2.25 4.38
CA LEU A 146 6.37 2.87 4.10
C LEU A 146 6.25 3.12 2.59
N VAL A 147 5.28 2.48 1.95
CA VAL A 147 5.02 2.57 0.51
C VAL A 147 3.64 3.17 0.31
N PHE A 148 3.57 4.36 -0.24
CA PHE A 148 2.32 5.08 -0.48
C PHE A 148 1.82 4.83 -1.91
N GLY A 149 0.59 4.34 -2.06
CA GLY A 149 -0.20 4.46 -3.29
C GLY A 149 -0.60 5.91 -3.55
N ILE A 150 -1.45 6.16 -4.55
CA ILE A 150 -1.86 7.52 -4.95
C ILE A 150 -2.71 8.21 -3.88
N ASN A 151 -3.50 7.45 -3.12
CA ASN A 151 -4.43 8.00 -2.14
C ASN A 151 -3.96 7.80 -0.68
N GLY A 152 -2.87 7.06 -0.49
CA GLY A 152 -2.30 6.73 0.82
C GLY A 152 -2.01 7.94 1.72
N ILE A 153 -2.46 7.91 2.97
CA ILE A 153 -2.08 8.91 3.96
C ILE A 153 -1.85 8.20 5.30
N MET A 154 -0.84 8.65 6.04
CA MET A 154 -0.60 8.24 7.41
C MET A 154 -0.73 9.45 8.32
N ASN A 155 -1.59 9.37 9.33
CA ASN A 155 -1.80 10.40 10.34
C ASN A 155 -1.32 9.88 11.68
N VAL A 156 -0.44 10.62 12.34
CA VAL A 156 0.07 10.31 13.67
C VAL A 156 -0.24 11.47 14.60
N ASN A 157 -0.93 11.18 15.70
CA ASN A 157 -1.36 12.22 16.66
C ASN A 157 -0.19 12.79 17.48
N GLN A 158 0.97 12.14 17.46
CA GLN A 158 2.15 12.47 18.25
C GLN A 158 3.41 12.53 17.38
N GLN A 159 4.55 12.81 18.01
CA GLN A 159 5.84 12.72 17.36
C GLN A 159 6.17 11.25 17.09
N ILE A 160 6.73 10.99 15.92
CA ILE A 160 7.23 9.67 15.56
C ILE A 160 8.60 9.50 16.22
N TRP A 161 8.76 8.51 17.08
CA TRP A 161 10.01 8.27 17.82
C TRP A 161 10.83 7.15 17.20
N GLY A 162 12.16 7.19 17.38
CA GLY A 162 13.08 6.17 16.84
C GLY A 162 13.27 6.25 15.33
N ALA A 163 13.00 7.41 14.71
CA ALA A 163 12.82 7.59 13.27
C ALA A 163 14.09 7.42 12.38
N SER A 164 15.16 6.80 12.89
CA SER A 164 16.44 6.58 12.19
C SER A 164 16.43 5.44 11.18
N SER A 165 15.34 4.71 11.07
CA SER A 165 15.34 3.38 10.44
C SER A 165 14.14 3.15 9.53
N PHE A 166 13.51 4.20 8.98
CA PHE A 166 12.40 4.00 8.05
C PHE A 166 12.61 4.68 6.70
N SER A 167 12.06 4.06 5.67
CA SER A 167 12.10 4.56 4.29
C SER A 167 10.70 4.91 3.80
N VAL A 168 10.60 6.01 3.04
CA VAL A 168 9.36 6.45 2.40
C VAL A 168 9.50 6.38 0.88
N SER A 169 8.63 5.63 0.21
CA SER A 169 8.53 5.51 -1.24
C SER A 169 7.06 5.49 -1.70
N GLY A 170 6.79 5.46 -3.00
CA GLY A 170 5.41 5.33 -3.46
C GLY A 170 5.14 5.62 -4.93
N MET A 171 3.87 5.86 -5.22
CA MET A 171 3.31 6.17 -6.52
C MET A 171 2.62 7.53 -6.51
N LEU A 172 2.81 8.32 -7.57
CA LEU A 172 2.26 9.67 -7.73
C LEU A 172 1.36 9.72 -8.97
N ALA A 173 0.20 10.38 -8.84
CA ALA A 173 -0.72 10.61 -9.96
C ALA A 173 -0.21 11.76 -10.82
N THR A 174 0.53 11.47 -11.88
CA THR A 174 1.17 12.48 -12.72
C THR A 174 0.26 13.04 -13.81
N ILE A 175 -0.95 12.49 -13.97
CA ILE A 175 -1.98 13.00 -14.88
C ILE A 175 -3.17 13.52 -14.08
N SER A 176 -3.71 14.67 -14.50
CA SER A 176 -4.92 15.25 -13.94
C SER A 176 -5.99 15.43 -15.03
N THR A 177 -7.22 15.05 -14.71
CA THR A 177 -8.40 15.36 -15.54
C THR A 177 -8.92 16.77 -15.34
N ASP A 178 -8.46 17.46 -14.30
CA ASP A 178 -8.88 18.82 -13.97
C ASP A 178 -8.06 19.89 -14.71
N LEU A 179 -7.00 19.48 -15.40
CA LEU A 179 -6.13 20.33 -16.20
C LEU A 179 -6.36 20.09 -17.69
N ALA A 180 -6.29 21.15 -18.50
CA ALA A 180 -6.37 21.01 -19.95
C ALA A 180 -5.09 20.36 -20.51
N ALA A 181 -5.20 19.68 -21.64
CA ALA A 181 -4.04 19.09 -22.31
C ALA A 181 -2.95 20.14 -22.58
N GLY A 182 -1.73 19.87 -22.12
CA GLY A 182 -0.59 20.79 -22.23
C GLY A 182 -0.44 21.76 -21.05
N GLU A 183 -1.36 21.76 -20.08
CA GLU A 183 -1.19 22.46 -18.82
C GLU A 183 -0.43 21.60 -17.81
N PHE A 184 0.37 22.26 -16.98
CA PHE A 184 1.19 21.65 -15.95
C PHE A 184 1.00 22.38 -14.63
N GLN A 185 0.94 21.65 -13.53
CA GLN A 185 0.76 22.21 -12.20
C GLN A 185 1.67 21.52 -11.20
N PHE A 186 2.25 22.29 -10.29
CA PHE A 186 2.86 21.73 -9.09
C PHE A 186 1.79 21.25 -8.13
N VAL A 187 1.91 20.01 -7.68
CA VAL A 187 1.08 19.44 -6.62
C VAL A 187 1.97 19.11 -5.44
N THR A 188 1.52 19.49 -4.25
CA THR A 188 2.11 19.07 -2.99
C THR A 188 1.15 18.13 -2.29
N ARG A 189 1.63 16.94 -1.94
CA ARG A 189 0.88 15.93 -1.20
C ARG A 189 1.56 15.68 0.14
N THR A 190 0.79 15.75 1.21
CA THR A 190 1.22 15.29 2.54
C THR A 190 1.04 13.78 2.62
N LEU A 191 2.12 13.04 2.84
CA LEU A 191 2.12 11.59 2.99
C LEU A 191 1.97 11.19 4.46
N ILE A 192 2.68 11.89 5.34
CA ILE A 192 2.66 11.67 6.78
C ILE A 192 2.33 12.99 7.46
N THR A 193 1.24 13.00 8.22
CA THR A 193 0.92 14.09 9.16
C THR A 193 1.40 13.69 10.55
N SER A 194 2.22 14.50 11.20
CA SER A 194 2.68 14.25 12.58
C SER A 194 3.07 15.54 13.30
N SER A 195 3.29 15.47 14.62
CA SER A 195 3.84 16.61 15.39
C SER A 195 5.38 16.69 15.38
N GLY A 196 6.04 15.89 14.53
CA GLY A 196 7.48 15.89 14.33
C GLY A 196 8.13 14.52 14.48
N PHE A 197 9.46 14.50 14.35
CA PHE A 197 10.28 13.30 14.44
C PHE A 197 11.24 13.44 15.62
N ASN A 198 11.25 12.46 16.52
CA ASN A 198 12.20 12.37 17.62
C ASN A 198 13.24 11.29 17.31
N GLY A 199 14.40 11.75 16.81
CA GLY A 199 15.55 10.95 16.43
C GLY A 199 15.71 10.72 14.92
N GLY A 200 16.94 10.41 14.49
CA GLY A 200 17.22 9.84 13.17
C GLY A 200 17.10 10.76 11.94
N SER A 201 17.29 10.15 10.77
CA SER A 201 17.04 10.73 9.45
C SER A 201 16.08 9.83 8.70
N ILE A 202 15.11 10.41 8.00
CA ILE A 202 14.17 9.66 7.14
C ILE A 202 14.93 9.27 5.88
N SER A 203 14.98 7.97 5.57
CA SER A 203 15.51 7.54 4.28
C SER A 203 14.44 7.78 3.21
N LEU A 204 14.81 8.50 2.16
CA LEU A 204 13.88 8.89 1.10
C LEU A 204 14.08 7.95 -0.08
N GLY A 205 13.12 7.04 -0.28
CA GLY A 205 13.11 6.09 -1.38
C GLY A 205 12.60 6.69 -2.70
N ASP A 206 12.44 5.80 -3.68
CA ASP A 206 12.04 6.18 -5.04
C ASP A 206 10.52 6.31 -5.18
N PHE A 207 10.09 7.28 -5.99
CA PHE A 207 8.70 7.41 -6.40
C PHE A 207 8.56 7.09 -7.88
N THR A 208 7.40 6.51 -8.23
CA THR A 208 7.02 6.17 -9.60
C THR A 208 5.75 6.92 -9.99
N ALA A 209 5.56 7.12 -11.28
CA ALA A 209 4.30 7.59 -11.83
C ALA A 209 3.22 6.50 -11.73
N GLU A 210 1.95 6.90 -11.83
CA GLU A 210 0.80 6.00 -11.77
C GLU A 210 0.76 4.92 -12.86
N ASP A 211 1.45 5.14 -13.97
CA ASP A 211 1.65 4.18 -15.06
C ASP A 211 2.87 3.25 -14.83
N GLY A 212 3.54 3.38 -13.68
CA GLY A 212 4.79 2.68 -13.35
C GLY A 212 6.05 3.34 -13.91
N GLY A 213 5.93 4.49 -14.58
CA GLY A 213 7.05 5.25 -15.11
C GLY A 213 8.02 5.72 -14.01
N ALA A 214 9.31 5.71 -14.33
CA ALA A 214 10.33 6.22 -13.41
C ALA A 214 10.24 7.75 -13.29
N LEU A 215 10.29 8.26 -12.06
CA LEU A 215 10.40 9.69 -11.79
C LEU A 215 11.82 10.05 -11.36
N THR A 216 12.23 11.28 -11.66
CA THR A 216 13.54 11.79 -11.26
C THR A 216 13.42 12.62 -9.99
N LYS A 217 14.24 12.32 -8.98
CA LYS A 217 14.30 13.12 -7.76
C LYS A 217 14.97 14.47 -8.02
N ALA A 218 14.26 15.56 -7.77
CA ALA A 218 14.82 16.90 -7.82
C ALA A 218 15.77 17.16 -6.65
N SER A 219 16.67 18.14 -6.80
CA SER A 219 17.64 18.53 -5.76
C SER A 219 17.07 19.43 -4.66
N GLY A 220 15.88 20.00 -4.87
CA GLY A 220 15.26 20.98 -3.98
C GLY A 220 13.77 21.17 -4.30
N ILE A 221 13.10 22.00 -3.50
CA ILE A 221 11.73 22.44 -3.79
C ILE A 221 11.74 23.12 -5.16
N MET A 222 10.82 22.71 -6.03
CA MET A 222 10.71 23.18 -7.40
C MET A 222 9.89 24.47 -7.44
N GLU A 223 10.44 25.47 -8.13
CA GLU A 223 9.86 26.80 -8.27
C GLU A 223 9.91 27.26 -9.74
N GLY A 224 9.00 28.16 -10.12
CA GLY A 224 8.91 28.70 -11.49
C GLY A 224 7.85 27.99 -12.34
N ASN A 225 8.18 27.66 -13.59
CA ASN A 225 7.26 27.04 -14.53
C ASN A 225 7.21 25.51 -14.32
N ALA A 226 6.03 24.96 -13.99
CA ALA A 226 5.86 23.54 -13.71
C ALA A 226 6.23 22.63 -14.90
N ALA A 227 6.07 23.11 -16.13
CA ALA A 227 6.40 22.32 -17.33
C ALA A 227 7.89 21.92 -17.38
N ASP A 228 8.78 22.75 -16.82
CA ASP A 228 10.23 22.50 -16.81
C ASP A 228 10.62 21.33 -15.87
N TYR A 229 9.70 20.91 -15.00
CA TYR A 229 9.90 19.89 -13.99
C TYR A 229 9.03 18.64 -14.22
N GLN A 230 8.48 18.46 -15.43
CA GLN A 230 7.70 17.27 -15.76
C GLN A 230 8.52 15.98 -15.47
N GLY A 231 7.88 15.01 -14.82
CA GLY A 231 8.52 13.74 -14.45
C GLY A 231 9.48 13.84 -13.26
N GLN A 232 9.50 14.98 -12.57
CA GLN A 232 10.29 15.16 -11.34
C GLN A 232 9.42 15.16 -10.08
N TYR A 233 10.05 14.76 -8.97
CA TYR A 233 9.47 14.86 -7.63
C TYR A 233 10.51 15.32 -6.61
N TYR A 234 10.05 15.96 -5.53
CA TYR A 234 10.88 16.34 -4.40
C TYR A 234 10.19 15.94 -3.09
N LEU A 235 10.87 15.12 -2.28
CA LEU A 235 10.39 14.66 -0.98
C LEU A 235 11.10 15.43 0.13
N TYR A 236 10.33 16.00 1.05
CA TYR A 236 10.84 16.87 2.10
C TYR A 236 10.00 16.80 3.37
N THR A 237 10.55 17.37 4.45
CA THR A 237 9.84 17.52 5.72
C THR A 237 9.53 18.97 6.00
N GLU A 238 8.32 19.28 6.45
CA GLU A 238 7.88 20.63 6.81
C GLU A 238 6.86 20.56 7.94
N ASP A 239 7.08 21.35 9.01
CA ASP A 239 6.23 21.40 10.20
C ASP A 239 5.93 20.02 10.82
N GLY A 240 6.91 19.12 10.80
CA GLY A 240 6.78 17.75 11.31
C GLY A 240 6.07 16.77 10.36
N ASN A 241 5.67 17.21 9.17
CA ASN A 241 5.03 16.37 8.17
C ASN A 241 6.05 15.88 7.13
N VAL A 242 5.74 14.76 6.45
CA VAL A 242 6.45 14.34 5.23
C VAL A 242 5.60 14.69 4.03
N LYS A 243 6.16 15.48 3.12
CA LYS A 243 5.48 15.98 1.94
C LYS A 243 6.27 15.64 0.68
N VAL A 244 5.56 15.36 -0.40
CA VAL A 244 6.11 15.21 -1.75
C VAL A 244 5.51 16.26 -2.66
N GLN A 245 6.39 17.02 -3.32
CA GLN A 245 6.03 17.92 -4.41
C GLN A 245 6.33 17.22 -5.74
N TYR A 246 5.44 17.32 -6.70
CA TYR A 246 5.62 16.75 -8.04
C TYR A 246 4.81 17.55 -9.06
N VAL A 247 5.00 17.25 -10.34
CA VAL A 247 4.26 17.90 -11.43
C VAL A 247 3.18 16.97 -11.94
N VAL A 248 1.98 17.51 -12.13
CA VAL A 248 0.89 16.86 -12.85
C VAL A 248 0.67 17.54 -14.19
N ALA A 249 0.35 16.76 -15.22
CA ALA A 249 0.02 17.24 -16.55
C ALA A 249 -1.46 16.99 -16.86
N GLY A 250 -2.09 17.88 -17.63
CA GLY A 250 -3.44 17.66 -18.12
C GLY A 250 -3.53 16.45 -19.03
N ALA A 251 -4.57 15.64 -18.82
CA ALA A 251 -4.82 14.45 -19.61
C ALA A 251 -4.93 14.79 -21.10
N VAL A 252 -4.16 14.10 -21.94
CA VAL A 252 -4.29 14.22 -23.40
C VAL A 252 -5.46 13.35 -23.83
N PRO A 253 -6.54 13.91 -24.41
CA PRO A 253 -7.63 13.11 -24.95
C PRO A 253 -7.06 12.16 -26.00
N GLU A 254 -7.37 10.87 -25.91
CA GLU A 254 -6.99 9.95 -26.98
C GLU A 254 -7.53 10.48 -28.31
N PRO A 255 -6.71 10.52 -29.39
CA PRO A 255 -7.23 10.89 -30.69
C PRO A 255 -8.34 9.90 -31.03
N ALA A 256 -9.51 10.42 -31.42
CA ALA A 256 -10.67 9.63 -31.81
C ALA A 256 -10.32 8.73 -33.01
N THR A 257 -9.70 7.58 -32.74
CA THR A 257 -9.15 6.68 -33.75
C THR A 257 -10.25 5.82 -34.40
N ALA A 258 -11.50 5.96 -33.93
CA ALA A 258 -12.63 5.15 -34.37
C ALA A 258 -13.45 5.72 -35.55
N THR A 259 -13.26 6.97 -35.98
CA THR A 259 -14.06 7.55 -37.09
C THR A 259 -13.34 7.61 -38.43
N LEU A 260 -12.00 7.67 -38.45
CA LEU A 260 -11.24 7.70 -39.72
C LEU A 260 -11.28 6.35 -40.46
N SER A 261 -11.28 5.23 -39.74
CA SER A 261 -11.39 3.89 -40.33
C SER A 261 -12.78 3.64 -40.94
N LEU A 262 -13.85 4.12 -40.30
CA LEU A 262 -15.23 3.98 -40.82
C LEU A 262 -15.52 4.92 -41.99
N LEU A 263 -15.04 6.18 -41.96
CA LEU A 263 -15.13 7.08 -43.12
C LEU A 263 -14.25 6.60 -44.28
N GLY A 264 -13.06 6.05 -43.99
CA GLY A 264 -12.18 5.42 -44.99
C GLY A 264 -12.80 4.19 -45.65
N LEU A 265 -13.52 3.35 -44.88
CA LEU A 265 -14.22 2.19 -45.42
C LEU A 265 -15.48 2.58 -46.22
N ALA A 266 -16.25 3.57 -45.72
CA ALA A 266 -17.45 4.07 -46.41
C ALA A 266 -17.10 4.73 -47.75
N SER A 267 -16.05 5.56 -47.79
CA SER A 267 -15.56 6.19 -49.03
C SER A 267 -15.01 5.17 -50.05
N LEU A 268 -14.40 4.07 -49.58
CA LEU A 268 -13.99 2.96 -50.45
C LEU A 268 -15.19 2.17 -51.00
N MET A 269 -16.24 1.96 -50.21
CA MET A 269 -17.47 1.29 -50.65
C MET A 269 -18.32 2.15 -51.62
N LEU A 270 -18.32 3.47 -51.46
CA LEU A 270 -19.00 4.41 -52.36
C LEU A 270 -18.31 4.54 -53.74
N ARG A 271 -17.03 4.16 -53.87
CA ARG A 271 -16.28 4.25 -55.14
C ARG A 271 -16.52 3.08 -56.10
N ARG A 272 -17.28 2.04 -55.70
CA ARG A 272 -17.39 0.77 -56.46
C ARG A 272 -18.65 0.58 -57.31
N ARG A 273 -19.38 1.65 -57.68
CA ARG A 273 -20.45 1.60 -58.69
C ARG A 273 -20.35 2.76 -59.70
N ARG A 274 -19.45 2.62 -60.68
CA ARG A 274 -19.62 3.13 -62.05
C ARG A 274 -18.80 2.27 -63.02
N ALA A 275 -19.41 1.19 -63.48
CA ALA A 275 -19.23 0.53 -64.79
C ALA A 275 -20.34 -0.51 -64.92
#